data_AF-A0A336ND71-F1
#
_entry.id   AF-A0A336ND71-F1
#
_cell.length_a   1.000
_cell.length_b   1.000
_cell.length_c   1.000
_cell.angle_alpha   90.00
_cell.angle_beta   90.00
_cell.angle_gamma   90.00
#
_symmetry.space_group_name_H-M   'P 1'
#
loop_
_entity.id
_entity.type
_entity.pdbx_description
1 polymer ?
#
loop_
_entity_poly.entity_id
_entity_poly.type
_entity_poly.pdbx_seq_one_letter_code
_entity_poly.pdbx_strand_id
1 'polypeptide(L)'
;MNKVLITTLLLCAGLITAGCEKTYSVAEFKKDKNLRDEWRRKCGWTGDSQNCKNLDKAIEEVRQENFDNYLNKYRKNDDKQKMKEQSEKKEDSN
;
A
#
# COMPACT_ATOMS: atom_id res chain seq x y z
N MET A 1 -18.64 49.45 -6.58
CA MET A 1 -18.07 48.55 -7.60
C MET A 1 -16.88 47.70 -7.13
N ASN A 2 -16.38 47.82 -5.88
CA ASN A 2 -15.33 46.90 -5.38
C ASN A 2 -15.85 45.61 -4.72
N LYS A 3 -17.10 45.60 -4.23
CA LYS A 3 -17.63 44.46 -3.47
C LYS A 3 -17.73 43.17 -4.30
N VAL A 4 -18.13 43.29 -5.56
CA VAL A 4 -18.27 42.15 -6.49
C VAL A 4 -16.89 41.56 -6.83
N LEU A 5 -15.88 42.39 -7.06
CA LEU A 5 -14.52 41.92 -7.34
C LEU A 5 -13.90 41.18 -6.15
N ILE A 6 -14.10 41.68 -4.93
CA ILE A 6 -13.60 41.03 -3.71
C ILE A 6 -14.27 39.66 -3.49
N THR A 7 -15.58 39.55 -3.73
CA THR A 7 -16.28 38.27 -3.61
C THR A 7 -15.85 37.26 -4.67
N THR A 8 -15.59 37.71 -5.91
CA THR A 8 -15.09 36.82 -6.98
C THR A 8 -13.66 36.35 -6.69
N LEU A 9 -12.80 37.20 -6.13
CA LEU A 9 -11.43 36.84 -5.77
C LEU A 9 -11.38 35.80 -4.64
N LEU A 10 -12.24 35.94 -3.62
CA LEU A 10 -12.37 34.99 -2.51
C LEU A 10 -12.91 33.63 -2.96
N LEU A 11 -13.88 33.62 -3.90
CA LEU A 11 -14.39 32.39 -4.50
C LEU A 11 -13.32 31.66 -5.33
N CYS A 12 -12.49 32.38 -6.09
CA CYS A 12 -11.38 31.78 -6.82
C CYS A 12 -10.29 31.22 -5.90
N ALA A 13 -9.96 31.92 -4.81
CA ALA A 13 -9.01 31.42 -3.81
C ALA A 13 -9.53 30.15 -3.10
N GLY A 14 -10.84 30.06 -2.86
CA GLY A 14 -11.50 28.86 -2.31
C GLY A 14 -11.66 27.70 -3.30
N LEU A 15 -11.69 27.97 -4.61
CA LEU A 15 -11.77 26.94 -5.67
C LEU A 15 -10.42 26.29 -5.98
N ILE A 16 -9.31 27.00 -5.76
CA ILE A 16 -7.95 26.46 -6.00
C ILE A 16 -7.64 25.31 -5.01
N THR A 17 -8.23 25.30 -3.81
CA THR A 17 -8.04 24.21 -2.85
C THR A 17 -8.79 22.93 -3.23
N ALA A 18 -9.81 23.02 -4.09
CA ALA A 18 -10.52 21.85 -4.64
C ALA A 18 -9.77 21.18 -5.82
N GLY A 19 -8.68 21.79 -6.31
CA GLY A 19 -7.88 21.28 -7.43
C GLY A 19 -6.50 20.72 -7.05
N CYS A 20 -6.02 20.93 -5.82
CA CYS A 20 -4.76 20.32 -5.34
C CYS A 20 -5.07 18.97 -4.69
N GLU A 21 -5.15 17.91 -5.50
CA GLU A 21 -5.26 16.56 -4.98
C GLU A 21 -4.00 16.25 -4.14
N LYS A 22 -4.19 15.86 -2.87
CA LYS A 22 -3.07 15.55 -1.96
C LYS A 22 -2.18 14.49 -2.58
N THR A 23 -0.87 14.72 -2.62
CA THR A 23 0.11 13.68 -2.92
C THR A 23 0.35 12.83 -1.69
N TYR A 24 -0.09 11.58 -1.72
CA TYR A 24 0.14 10.57 -0.70
C TYR A 24 1.47 9.86 -0.93
N SER A 25 2.21 9.63 0.14
CA SER A 25 3.45 8.87 0.13
C SER A 25 3.19 7.36 0.01
N VAL A 26 4.23 6.61 -0.40
CA VAL A 26 4.22 5.14 -0.41
C VAL A 26 3.88 4.59 0.99
N ALA A 27 4.45 5.19 2.04
CA ALA A 27 4.22 4.75 3.42
C ALA A 27 2.77 4.93 3.88
N GLU A 28 2.11 6.01 3.48
CA GLU A 28 0.67 6.21 3.73
C GLU A 28 -0.16 5.15 3.01
N PHE A 29 0.14 4.88 1.73
CA PHE A 29 -0.52 3.82 0.98
C PHE A 29 -0.31 2.45 1.60
N LYS A 30 0.88 2.09 2.10
CA LYS A 30 1.11 0.78 2.74
C LYS A 30 0.29 0.58 4.00
N LYS A 31 0.12 1.64 4.80
CA LYS A 31 -0.60 1.58 6.09
C LYS A 31 -2.12 1.52 5.94
N ASP A 32 -2.69 2.18 4.92
CA ASP A 32 -4.13 2.32 4.78
C ASP A 32 -4.68 1.53 3.58
N LYS A 33 -5.43 0.46 3.86
CA LYS A 33 -6.08 -0.36 2.83
C LYS A 33 -7.20 0.40 2.10
N ASN A 34 -7.99 1.20 2.82
CA ASN A 34 -9.12 1.92 2.23
C ASN A 34 -8.61 2.99 1.26
N LEU A 35 -7.53 3.68 1.63
CA LEU A 35 -6.85 4.62 0.76
C LEU A 35 -6.36 3.95 -0.53
N ARG A 36 -5.74 2.75 -0.44
CA ARG A 36 -5.34 2.00 -1.64
C ARG A 36 -6.52 1.61 -2.52
N ASP A 37 -7.62 1.17 -1.93
CA ASP A 37 -8.80 0.71 -2.68
C ASP A 37 -9.53 1.87 -3.38
N GLU A 38 -9.58 3.05 -2.76
CA GLU A 38 -10.06 4.28 -3.40
C GLU A 38 -9.17 4.66 -4.59
N TRP A 39 -7.86 4.75 -4.35
CA TRP A 39 -6.91 5.20 -5.36
C TRP A 39 -6.71 4.21 -6.49
N ARG A 40 -6.83 2.90 -6.24
CA ARG A 40 -6.84 1.88 -7.30
C ARG A 40 -7.97 2.12 -8.28
N ARG A 41 -9.17 2.49 -7.79
CA ARG A 41 -10.30 2.85 -8.65
C ARG A 41 -9.98 4.13 -9.43
N LYS A 42 -9.45 5.17 -8.78
CA LYS A 42 -9.08 6.42 -9.46
C LYS A 42 -8.04 6.20 -10.57
N CYS A 43 -6.96 5.51 -10.26
CA CYS A 43 -5.84 5.28 -11.18
C CYS A 43 -6.22 4.47 -12.42
N GLY A 44 -7.20 3.56 -12.32
CA GLY A 44 -7.74 2.84 -13.49
C GLY A 44 -8.52 3.72 -14.47
N TRP A 45 -8.90 4.94 -14.07
CA TRP A 45 -9.70 5.87 -14.86
C TRP A 45 -8.93 7.13 -15.28
N THR A 46 -8.04 7.64 -14.42
CA THR A 46 -7.41 8.96 -14.61
C THR A 46 -5.96 8.92 -15.06
N GLY A 47 -5.28 7.77 -14.96
CA GLY A 47 -3.89 7.59 -15.43
C GLY A 47 -2.81 8.46 -14.75
N ASP A 48 -1.55 8.04 -14.95
CA ASP A 48 -0.21 8.55 -14.54
C ASP A 48 -0.01 9.69 -13.51
N SER A 49 -0.85 9.83 -12.48
CA SER A 49 -0.57 10.76 -11.38
C SER A 49 0.58 10.26 -10.49
N GLN A 50 1.25 11.17 -9.78
CA GLN A 50 2.27 10.77 -8.79
C GLN A 50 1.70 9.83 -7.71
N ASN A 51 0.41 9.99 -7.38
CA ASN A 51 -0.29 9.09 -6.47
C ASN A 51 -0.46 7.69 -7.04
N CYS A 52 -0.69 7.54 -8.35
CA CYS A 52 -0.73 6.22 -8.99
C CYS A 52 0.64 5.54 -8.95
N LYS A 53 1.73 6.29 -9.21
CA LYS A 53 3.11 5.78 -9.06
C LYS A 53 3.40 5.33 -7.63
N ASN A 54 3.01 6.13 -6.65
CA ASN A 54 3.20 5.82 -5.23
C ASN A 54 2.34 4.63 -4.79
N LEU A 55 1.10 4.53 -5.29
CA LEU A 55 0.20 3.41 -5.05
C LEU A 55 0.78 2.11 -5.60
N ASP A 56 1.23 2.11 -6.86
CA ASP A 56 1.79 0.92 -7.51
C ASP A 56 3.03 0.42 -6.76
N LYS A 57 3.93 1.34 -6.39
CA LYS A 57 5.08 1.00 -5.56
C LYS A 57 4.67 0.43 -4.20
N ALA A 58 3.67 1.01 -3.54
CA ALA A 58 3.16 0.51 -2.26
C ALA A 58 2.54 -0.89 -2.38
N ILE A 59 1.80 -1.17 -3.46
CA ILE A 59 1.21 -2.49 -3.71
C ILE A 59 2.32 -3.54 -3.92
N GLU A 60 3.36 -3.20 -4.69
CA GLU A 60 4.48 -4.10 -4.94
C GLU A 60 5.27 -4.40 -3.66
N GLU A 61 5.59 -3.38 -2.86
CA GLU A 61 6.27 -3.59 -1.57
C GLU A 61 5.43 -4.47 -0.61
N VAL A 62 4.11 -4.24 -0.52
CA VAL A 62 3.23 -5.08 0.31
C VAL A 62 3.18 -6.52 -0.21
N ARG A 63 3.17 -6.71 -1.54
CA ARG A 63 3.19 -8.05 -2.14
C ARG A 63 4.48 -8.79 -1.79
N GLN A 64 5.62 -8.12 -1.92
CA GLN A 64 6.94 -8.68 -1.58
C GLN A 64 7.02 -9.03 -0.10
N GLU A 65 6.63 -8.12 0.80
CA GLU A 65 6.59 -8.38 2.24
C GLU A 65 5.72 -9.60 2.59
N ASN A 66 4.55 -9.73 1.95
CA ASN A 66 3.66 -10.88 2.16
C ASN A 66 4.29 -12.19 1.65
N PHE A 67 4.96 -12.13 0.50
CA PHE A 67 5.62 -13.29 -0.09
C PHE A 67 6.82 -13.75 0.77
N ASP A 68 7.65 -12.83 1.24
CA ASP A 68 8.78 -13.13 2.12
C ASP A 68 8.30 -13.70 3.45
N ASN A 69 7.23 -13.15 4.01
CA ASN A 69 6.59 -13.68 5.22
C ASN A 69 6.06 -15.10 5.01
N TYR A 70 5.47 -15.38 3.84
CA TYR A 70 5.01 -16.72 3.48
C TYR A 70 6.17 -17.71 3.36
N LEU A 71 7.22 -17.37 2.61
CA LEU A 71 8.41 -18.23 2.46
C LEU A 71 9.11 -18.50 3.78
N ASN A 72 9.22 -17.48 4.64
CA ASN A 72 9.80 -17.64 5.97
C ASN A 72 8.99 -18.60 6.84
N LYS A 73 7.65 -18.55 6.78
CA LYS A 73 6.78 -19.51 7.48
C LYS A 73 6.94 -20.91 6.90
N TYR A 74 6.97 -21.04 5.58
CA TYR A 74 7.15 -22.30 4.89
C TYR A 74 8.46 -22.99 5.30
N ARG A 75 9.58 -22.25 5.23
CA ARG A 75 10.91 -22.77 5.62
C ARG A 75 10.94 -23.21 7.08
N LYS A 76 10.38 -22.41 8.00
CA LYS A 76 10.30 -22.77 9.43
C LYS A 76 9.52 -24.05 9.66
N ASN A 77 8.45 -24.28 8.90
CA ASN A 77 7.64 -25.50 9.01
C ASN A 77 8.39 -26.72 8.46
N ASP A 78 9.07 -26.57 7.31
CA ASP A 78 9.90 -27.62 6.71
C ASP A 78 11.07 -28.02 7.63
N ASP A 79 11.80 -27.04 8.17
CA ASP A 79 12.88 -27.26 9.15
C ASP A 79 12.35 -28.02 10.38
N LYS A 80 11.18 -27.64 10.89
CA LYS A 80 10.53 -28.30 12.04
C LYS A 80 10.12 -29.74 11.73
N GLN A 81 9.59 -30.01 10.53
CA GLN A 81 9.24 -31.37 10.10
C GLN A 81 10.48 -32.26 10.00
N LYS A 82 11.54 -31.78 9.36
CA LYS A 82 12.82 -32.50 9.25
C LYS A 82 13.41 -32.84 10.61
N MET A 83 13.36 -31.90 11.56
CA MET A 83 13.80 -32.16 12.94
C MET A 83 12.98 -33.25 13.62
N LYS A 84 11.65 -33.26 13.41
CA LYS A 84 10.74 -34.26 13.98
C LYS A 84 10.98 -35.66 13.38
N GLU A 85 11.12 -35.76 12.06
CA GLU A 85 11.43 -37.03 11.40
C GLU A 85 12.80 -37.59 11.85
N GLN A 86 13.77 -36.71 12.10
CA GLN A 86 15.08 -37.12 12.62
C GLN A 86 15.03 -37.59 14.07
N SER A 87 14.19 -36.97 14.92
CA SER A 87 14.01 -37.45 16.31
C SER A 87 13.30 -38.81 16.33
N GLU A 88 12.24 -38.99 15.55
CA GLU A 88 11.50 -40.25 15.45
C GLU A 88 12.40 -41.40 14.97
N LYS A 89 13.20 -41.17 13.91
CA LYS A 89 14.18 -42.17 13.43
C LYS A 89 15.23 -42.56 14.48
N LYS A 90 15.63 -41.64 15.35
CA LYS A 90 16.60 -41.90 16.43
C LYS A 90 15.97 -42.67 17.59
N GLU A 91 14.70 -42.41 17.90
CA GLU A 91 13.94 -43.15 18.91
C GLU A 91 13.67 -44.59 18.45
N ASP A 92 13.31 -44.80 17.18
CA ASP A 92 13.06 -46.14 16.62
C ASP A 92 14.33 -47.01 16.47
N SER A 93 15.52 -46.41 16.58
CA SER A 93 16.82 -47.11 16.44
C SER A 93 17.48 -47.49 17.77
N ASN A 94 16.84 -47.23 18.91
CA ASN A 94 17.31 -47.57 20.28
C ASN A 94 16.45 -48.69 20.88
#